data_AF-A0A319C7K9-F1
#
_entry.id   AF-A0A319C7K9-F1
#
_cell.length_a   1.000
_cell.length_b   1.000
_cell.length_c   1.000
_cell.angle_alpha   90.00
_cell.angle_beta   90.00
_cell.angle_gamma   90.00
#
_symmetry.space_group_name_H-M   'P 1'
#
loop_
_entity.id
_entity.type
_entity.pdbx_description
1 polymer ?
#
loop_
_entity_poly.entity_id
_entity_poly.type
_entity_poly.pdbx_seq_one_letter_code
_entity_poly.pdbx_strand_id
1 'polypeptide(L)'
;MSDLQGTIYDCLTDPAVPVAERSLPRLRDEGFLLLVGGTETTAATLTFAMYHLLRDKEMFMKLREEVKTIVSHSDDRVPWPQVEQLPYLKAVVNTSLRLGPVAMCPPRVAPNETLQYKGYAIPPAGSAYR
;
A
#
# COMPACT_ATOMS: atom_id res chain seq x y z
N MET A 1 19.37 -7.93 -13.84
CA MET A 1 18.59 -7.36 -12.73
C MET A 1 19.52 -7.20 -11.54
N SER A 2 20.46 -6.27 -11.66
CA SER A 2 21.50 -5.97 -10.68
C SER A 2 20.96 -5.04 -9.60
N ASP A 3 21.09 -5.45 -8.35
CA ASP A 3 21.18 -4.66 -7.12
C ASP A 3 20.55 -3.25 -7.13
N LEU A 4 19.27 -3.17 -6.75
CA LEU A 4 18.71 -1.95 -6.19
C LEU A 4 19.22 -1.80 -4.74
N GLN A 5 20.48 -1.38 -4.60
CA GLN A 5 21.11 -1.04 -3.33
C GLN A 5 21.05 0.48 -3.08
N GLY A 6 19.86 1.06 -3.26
CA GLY A 6 19.60 2.48 -3.07
C GLY A 6 18.26 2.70 -2.37
N THR A 7 18.19 3.72 -1.54
CA THR A 7 16.95 4.22 -0.97
C THR A 7 16.15 5.00 -2.03
N ILE A 8 14.89 5.28 -1.73
CA ILE A 8 14.08 6.17 -2.57
C ILE A 8 14.73 7.56 -2.75
N TYR A 9 15.51 8.04 -1.77
CA TYR A 9 16.21 9.31 -1.87
C TYR A 9 17.37 9.25 -2.89
N ASP A 10 18.02 8.10 -3.04
CA ASP A 10 19.05 7.91 -4.06
C ASP A 10 18.41 7.99 -5.46
N CYS A 11 17.22 7.41 -5.63
CA CYS A 11 16.45 7.55 -6.88
C CYS A 11 15.98 8.99 -7.13
N LEU A 12 15.51 9.69 -6.10
CA LEU A 12 15.01 11.06 -6.22
C LEU A 12 16.13 12.08 -6.48
N THR A 13 17.36 11.77 -6.08
CA THR A 13 18.54 12.64 -6.28
C THR A 13 19.35 12.28 -7.53
N ASP A 14 18.95 11.22 -8.25
CA ASP A 14 19.62 10.74 -9.45
C ASP A 14 19.80 11.87 -10.48
N PRO A 15 20.99 12.01 -11.10
CA PRO A 15 21.25 13.03 -12.12
C PRO A 15 20.25 13.05 -13.29
N ALA A 16 19.62 11.91 -13.61
CA ALA A 16 18.60 11.79 -14.64
C ALA A 16 17.28 12.50 -14.28
N VAL A 17 17.02 12.77 -13.00
CA VAL A 17 15.83 13.52 -12.54
C VAL A 17 16.02 15.02 -12.81
N PRO A 18 15.00 15.75 -13.29
CA PRO A 18 15.09 17.19 -13.51
C PRO A 18 15.54 17.95 -12.25
N VAL A 19 16.36 19.00 -12.41
CA VAL A 19 16.91 19.78 -11.28
C VAL A 19 15.81 20.36 -10.39
N ALA A 20 14.68 20.77 -10.97
CA ALA A 20 13.53 21.29 -10.22
C ALA A 20 12.95 20.27 -9.22
N GLU A 21 12.94 18.98 -9.60
CA GLU A 21 12.44 17.88 -8.76
C GLU A 21 13.46 17.46 -7.68
N ARG A 22 14.72 17.87 -7.81
CA ARG A 22 15.81 17.58 -6.87
C ARG A 22 15.99 18.65 -5.78
N SER A 23 15.15 19.67 -5.76
CA SER A 23 15.25 20.73 -4.76
C SER A 23 14.96 20.20 -3.35
N LEU A 24 15.65 20.73 -2.34
CA LEU A 24 15.43 20.33 -0.94
C LEU A 24 13.96 20.46 -0.49
N PRO A 25 13.21 21.53 -0.84
CA PRO A 25 11.79 21.60 -0.51
C PRO A 25 10.99 20.46 -1.14
N ARG A 26 11.27 20.11 -2.40
CA ARG A 26 10.59 19.01 -3.09
C ARG A 26 10.88 17.66 -2.44
N LEU A 27 12.14 17.36 -2.15
CA LEU A 27 12.56 16.12 -1.48
C LEU A 27 11.93 15.98 -0.09
N ARG A 28 11.82 17.08 0.66
CA ARG A 28 11.13 17.10 1.96
C ARG A 28 9.65 16.78 1.80
N ASP A 29 8.98 17.39 0.83
CA ASP A 29 7.55 17.19 0.61
C ASP A 29 7.25 15.74 0.16
N GLU A 30 8.10 15.16 -0.71
CA GLU A 30 8.03 13.74 -1.09
C GLU A 30 8.31 12.81 0.10
N GLY A 31 9.31 13.11 0.92
CA GLY A 31 9.61 12.35 2.14
C GLY A 31 8.44 12.35 3.12
N PHE A 32 7.78 13.50 3.30
CA PHE A 32 6.59 13.60 4.13
C PHE A 32 5.43 12.75 3.57
N LEU A 33 5.19 12.82 2.26
CA LEU A 33 4.16 12.02 1.59
C LEU A 33 4.39 10.52 1.77
N LEU A 34 5.64 10.06 1.64
CA LEU A 34 6.01 8.65 1.84
C LEU A 34 5.78 8.20 3.28
N LEU A 35 6.15 9.02 4.26
CA LEU A 35 5.93 8.69 5.67
C LEU A 35 4.44 8.59 6.00
N VAL A 36 3.65 9.57 5.59
CA VAL A 36 2.21 9.59 5.85
C VAL A 36 1.51 8.44 5.12
N GLY A 37 1.80 8.28 3.82
CA GLY A 37 1.18 7.28 2.97
C GLY A 37 1.55 5.85 3.34
N GLY A 38 2.79 5.61 3.78
CA GLY A 38 3.30 4.27 4.09
C GLY A 38 3.08 3.82 5.54
N THR A 39 3.01 4.74 6.49
CA THR A 39 2.95 4.39 7.92
C THR A 39 1.52 4.14 8.39
N GLU A 40 0.65 5.15 8.29
CA GLU A 40 -0.68 5.09 8.90
C GLU A 40 -1.57 4.04 8.23
N THR A 41 -1.53 3.97 6.90
CA THR A 41 -2.32 3.02 6.11
C THR A 41 -1.94 1.57 6.42
N THR A 42 -0.64 1.28 6.50
CA THR A 42 -0.11 -0.05 6.83
C THR A 42 -0.42 -0.42 8.27
N ALA A 43 -0.20 0.49 9.22
CA ALA A 43 -0.47 0.27 10.64
C ALA A 43 -1.96 -0.03 10.88
N ALA A 44 -2.86 0.73 10.27
CA ALA A 44 -4.30 0.51 10.35
C ALA A 44 -4.70 -0.83 9.72
N THR A 45 -4.13 -1.20 8.57
CA THR A 45 -4.41 -2.50 7.92
C THR A 45 -3.96 -3.66 8.80
N LEU A 46 -2.76 -3.59 9.38
CA LEU A 46 -2.23 -4.63 10.28
C LEU A 46 -3.05 -4.73 11.56
N THR A 47 -3.45 -3.59 12.14
CA THR A 47 -4.29 -3.55 13.34
C THR A 47 -5.63 -4.22 13.08
N PHE A 48 -6.26 -3.92 11.94
CA PHE A 48 -7.52 -4.53 11.54
C PHE A 48 -7.37 -6.03 11.29
N ALA A 49 -6.32 -6.45 10.59
CA ALA A 49 -6.02 -7.86 10.36
C ALA A 49 -5.86 -8.61 11.69
N MET A 50 -5.04 -8.09 12.60
CA MET A 50 -4.78 -8.70 13.91
C MET A 50 -6.02 -8.76 14.78
N TYR A 51 -6.87 -7.72 14.76
CA TYR A 51 -8.15 -7.74 15.47
C TYR A 51 -9.01 -8.94 15.04
N HIS A 52 -9.14 -9.19 13.74
CA HIS A 52 -9.94 -10.31 13.24
C HIS A 52 -9.28 -11.67 13.51
N LEU A 53 -7.97 -11.79 13.35
CA LEU A 53 -7.24 -13.02 13.64
C LEU A 53 -7.34 -13.39 15.13
N LEU A 54 -7.19 -12.44 16.05
CA LEU A 54 -7.22 -12.71 17.49
C LEU A 54 -8.62 -13.06 18.01
N ARG A 55 -9.68 -12.68 17.27
CA ARG A 55 -11.06 -13.05 17.60
C ARG A 55 -11.41 -14.48 17.21
N ASP A 56 -10.67 -15.07 16.27
CA ASP A 56 -10.89 -16.43 15.80
C ASP A 56 -9.57 -17.21 15.82
N LYS A 57 -9.46 -18.04 16.86
CA LYS A 57 -8.27 -18.86 17.09
C LYS A 57 -7.99 -19.81 15.92
N GLU A 58 -9.01 -20.30 15.22
CA GLU A 58 -8.83 -21.19 14.08
C GLU A 58 -8.17 -20.46 12.91
N MET A 59 -8.65 -19.25 12.57
CA MET A 59 -8.03 -18.42 11.54
C MET A 59 -6.57 -18.07 11.88
N PHE A 60 -6.31 -17.68 13.12
CA PHE A 60 -4.95 -17.37 13.57
C PHE A 60 -4.02 -18.58 13.47
N MET A 61 -4.46 -19.75 13.95
CA MET A 61 -3.66 -20.97 13.89
C MET A 61 -3.40 -21.39 12.45
N LYS A 62 -4.39 -21.30 11.56
CA LYS A 62 -4.24 -21.61 10.14
C LYS A 62 -3.19 -20.72 9.46
N LEU A 63 -3.22 -19.41 9.72
CA LEU A 63 -2.19 -18.49 9.22
C LEU A 63 -0.81 -18.84 9.76
N ARG A 64 -0.72 -19.13 11.05
CA ARG A 64 0.54 -19.48 11.70
C ARG A 64 1.15 -20.76 11.13
N GLU A 65 0.34 -21.78 10.89
CA GLU A 65 0.81 -23.03 10.28
C GLU A 65 1.29 -22.81 8.84
N GLU A 66 0.62 -21.98 8.05
CA GLU A 66 1.10 -21.63 6.71
C GLU A 66 2.46 -20.89 6.77
N VAL A 67 2.60 -19.87 7.62
CA VAL A 67 3.84 -19.10 7.73
C VAL A 67 5.02 -19.97 8.21
N LYS A 68 4.79 -20.94 9.10
CA LYS A 68 5.81 -21.89 9.55
C LYS A 68 6.40 -22.73 8.41
N THR A 69 5.70 -22.90 7.28
CA THR A 69 6.22 -23.68 6.14
C THR A 69 7.46 -23.06 5.49
N ILE A 70 7.66 -21.74 5.65
CA ILE A 70 8.79 -21.01 5.07
C ILE A 70 9.75 -20.44 6.12
N VAL A 71 9.38 -20.50 7.41
CA VAL A 71 10.21 -20.03 8.53
C VAL A 71 10.74 -21.25 9.29
N SER A 72 11.96 -21.70 8.98
CA SER A 72 12.59 -22.85 9.64
C SER A 72 13.14 -22.54 11.03
N HIS A 73 13.80 -21.38 11.22
CA HIS A 73 14.32 -20.89 12.50
C HIS A 73 13.98 -19.42 12.70
N SER A 74 14.01 -18.95 13.95
CA SER A 74 13.64 -17.56 14.31
C SER A 74 14.54 -16.48 13.71
N ASP A 75 15.73 -16.85 13.22
CA ASP A 75 16.73 -15.93 12.64
C ASP A 75 16.88 -16.07 11.10
N ASP A 76 16.08 -16.94 10.47
CA ASP A 76 16.18 -17.13 9.03
C ASP A 76 15.56 -15.93 8.29
N ARG A 77 16.39 -15.25 7.49
CA ARG A 77 15.90 -14.24 6.54
C ARG A 77 15.17 -14.95 5.41
N VAL A 78 13.85 -14.94 5.48
CA VAL A 78 13.00 -15.50 4.42
C VAL A 78 13.06 -14.60 3.18
N PRO A 79 13.42 -15.13 2.00
CA PRO A 79 13.39 -14.37 0.75
C PRO A 79 11.98 -13.87 0.43
N TRP A 80 11.87 -12.63 -0.01
CA TRP A 80 10.59 -11.99 -0.32
C TRP A 80 9.69 -12.80 -1.28
N PRO A 81 10.20 -13.41 -2.36
CA PRO A 81 9.38 -14.22 -3.26
C PRO A 81 8.72 -15.43 -2.59
N GLN A 82 9.28 -15.96 -1.49
CA GLN A 82 8.67 -17.08 -0.77
C GLN A 82 7.46 -16.61 0.06
N VAL A 83 7.56 -15.41 0.66
CA VAL A 83 6.45 -14.81 1.42
C VAL A 83 5.28 -14.49 0.49
N GLU A 84 5.54 -13.99 -0.71
CA GLU A 84 4.51 -13.66 -1.70
C GLU A 84 3.73 -14.88 -2.22
N GLN A 85 4.30 -16.08 -2.07
CA GLN A 85 3.68 -17.33 -2.48
C GLN A 85 2.69 -17.90 -1.45
N LEU A 86 2.63 -17.36 -0.23
CA LEU A 86 1.72 -17.85 0.81
C LEU A 86 0.27 -17.44 0.53
N PRO A 87 -0.61 -18.38 0.12
CA PRO A 87 -1.94 -18.04 -0.36
C PRO A 87 -2.87 -17.54 0.75
N TYR A 88 -2.80 -18.11 1.96
CA TYR A 88 -3.65 -17.71 3.07
C TYR A 88 -3.22 -16.36 3.67
N LEU A 89 -1.93 -16.10 3.84
CA LEU A 89 -1.41 -14.78 4.20
C LEU A 89 -1.88 -13.71 3.22
N LYS A 90 -1.76 -13.98 1.91
CA LYS A 90 -2.28 -13.09 0.87
C LYS A 90 -3.80 -12.87 0.99
N ALA A 91 -4.56 -13.92 1.27
CA ALA A 91 -5.99 -13.82 1.48
C ALA A 91 -6.36 -12.98 2.73
N VAL A 92 -5.60 -13.10 3.83
CA VAL A 92 -5.78 -12.30 5.04
C VAL A 92 -5.51 -10.82 4.76
N VAL A 93 -4.40 -10.49 4.08
CA VAL A 93 -4.07 -9.11 3.70
C VAL A 93 -5.17 -8.52 2.81
N ASN A 94 -5.57 -9.23 1.74
CA ASN A 94 -6.62 -8.78 0.83
C ASN A 94 -7.97 -8.59 1.52
N THR A 95 -8.33 -9.50 2.43
CA THR A 95 -9.58 -9.40 3.20
C THR A 95 -9.54 -8.20 4.16
N SER A 96 -8.38 -7.96 4.77
CA SER A 96 -8.17 -6.81 5.67
C SER A 96 -8.27 -5.49 4.91
N LEU A 97 -7.70 -5.40 3.71
CA LEU A 97 -7.84 -4.24 2.83
C LEU A 97 -9.28 -4.05 2.32
N ARG A 98 -10.00 -5.14 2.05
CA ARG A 98 -11.40 -5.11 1.57
C ARG A 98 -12.38 -4.62 2.64
N LEU A 99 -12.16 -5.00 3.90
CA LEU A 99 -13.08 -4.71 5.01
C LEU A 99 -12.62 -3.53 5.87
N GLY A 100 -11.33 -3.23 5.87
CA GLY A 100 -10.72 -2.23 6.74
C GLY A 100 -10.99 -0.80 6.28
N PRO A 101 -10.95 0.18 7.21
CA PRO A 101 -11.27 1.58 6.93
C PRO A 101 -10.16 2.34 6.18
N VAL A 102 -9.08 1.66 5.78
CA VAL A 102 -7.87 2.28 5.21
C VAL A 102 -8.09 2.79 3.78
N ALA A 103 -9.14 2.33 3.10
CA ALA A 103 -9.47 2.77 1.75
C ALA A 103 -9.90 4.26 1.77
N MET A 104 -8.96 5.15 1.47
CA MET A 104 -9.27 6.54 1.14
C MET A 104 -9.95 6.59 -0.23
N CYS A 105 -11.07 7.29 -0.32
CA CYS A 105 -11.80 7.49 -1.56
C CYS A 105 -11.66 8.97 -1.98
N PRO A 106 -10.49 9.39 -2.48
CA PRO A 106 -10.25 10.79 -2.77
C PRO A 106 -11.19 11.27 -3.87
N PRO A 107 -11.76 12.49 -3.74
CA PRO A 107 -12.58 13.05 -4.79
C PRO A 107 -11.78 13.18 -6.09
N ARG A 108 -12.45 12.92 -7.20
CA ARG A 108 -11.95 13.23 -8.54
C ARG A 108 -12.82 14.35 -9.10
N VAL A 109 -12.20 15.24 -9.87
CA VAL A 109 -12.84 16.38 -10.52
C VAL A 109 -12.58 16.28 -12.01
N ALA A 110 -13.62 16.39 -12.82
CA ALA A 110 -13.48 16.46 -14.27
C ALA A 110 -12.91 17.85 -14.63
N PRO A 111 -11.69 17.95 -15.20
CA PRO A 111 -11.03 19.25 -15.29
C PRO A 111 -11.70 20.16 -16.32
N ASN A 112 -11.97 19.63 -17.53
CA ASN A 112 -12.36 20.47 -18.68
C ASN A 112 -13.56 19.93 -19.46
N GLU A 113 -13.91 18.66 -19.30
CA GLU A 113 -14.93 18.00 -20.12
C GLU A 113 -16.02 17.35 -19.27
N THR A 114 -17.20 17.18 -19.87
CA THR A 114 -18.28 16.41 -19.25
C THR A 114 -17.95 14.93 -19.39
N LEU A 115 -17.79 14.22 -18.29
CA LEU A 115 -17.59 12.77 -18.32
C LEU A 115 -18.95 12.08 -18.40
N GLN A 116 -19.10 11.19 -19.37
CA GLN A 116 -20.29 10.36 -19.51
C GLN A 116 -20.04 9.00 -18.83
N TYR A 117 -20.81 8.70 -17.79
CA TYR A 117 -20.79 7.38 -17.15
C TYR A 117 -22.20 6.81 -17.12
N LYS A 118 -22.43 5.77 -17.94
CA LYS A 118 -23.76 5.21 -18.16
C LYS A 118 -24.73 6.32 -18.59
N GLY A 119 -25.85 6.50 -17.88
CA GLY A 119 -26.82 7.57 -18.14
C GLY A 119 -26.53 8.89 -17.42
N TYR A 120 -25.39 9.02 -16.73
CA TYR A 120 -25.03 10.20 -15.96
C TYR A 120 -24.00 11.06 -16.70
N ALA A 121 -24.29 12.35 -16.80
CA ALA A 121 -23.37 13.37 -17.26
C ALA A 121 -22.73 14.07 -16.05
N ILE A 122 -21.43 13.88 -15.83
CA ILE A 122 -20.66 14.52 -14.76
C ILE A 122 -20.07 15.81 -15.34
N PRO A 123 -20.53 17.00 -14.93
CA PRO A 123 -20.11 18.26 -15.53
C PRO A 123 -18.64 18.60 -15.20
N PRO A 124 -17.99 19.45 -16.02
CA PRO A 124 -16.68 20.02 -15.69
C PRO A 124 -16.73 20.72 -14.34
N ALA A 125 -15.63 20.65 -13.59
CA ALA A 125 -15.52 21.11 -12.20
C ALA A 125 -16.48 20.44 -11.20
N GLY A 126 -17.31 19.46 -11.63
CA GLY A 126 -18.10 18.61 -10.77
C GLY A 126 -17.27 17.50 -10.13
N SER A 127 -17.52 17.22 -8.85
CA SER A 127 -17.04 15.98 -8.23
C SER A 127 -18.07 14.87 -8.45
N ALA A 128 -17.60 13.66 -8.79
CA ALA A 128 -18.46 12.48 -8.96
C ALA A 128 -19.10 11.97 -7.65
N TYR A 129 -18.83 12.63 -6.52
CA TYR A 129 -19.46 12.36 -5.22
C TYR A 129 -20.56 13.39 -4.93
N ARG A 130 -21.76 13.16 -5.47
CA ARG A 130 -23.01 13.72 -4.94
C ARG A 130 -24.21 12.88 -5.36
#